data_AF-A0A942J5Q3-F1
#
_entry.id   AF-A0A942J5Q3-F1
#
_cell.length_a   1.000
_cell.length_b   1.000
_cell.length_c   1.000
_cell.angle_alpha   90.00
_cell.angle_beta   90.00
_cell.angle_gamma   90.00
#
_symmetry.space_group_name_H-M   'P 1'
#
loop_
_entity.id
_entity.type
_entity.pdbx_description
1 polymer ?
#
loop_
_entity_poly.entity_id
_entity_poly.type
_entity_poly.pdbx_seq_one_letter_code
_entity_poly.pdbx_strand_id
1 'polypeptide(L)'
;MEQSIPRKKMYLADISLLLVAIFWGSNFVIMKNALELITPFVYLGLRFTLAALILVVLFWKKMRLTTRRDLLTGSLVGFFLFAGFGFQTIGLLFTTPGKSGFITGTSVVIVPFLFFLITRIYPGWGSLAGGVLATAGLFFLSANEAFGFKYG
;
A
#
# COMPACT_ATOMS: atom_id res chain seq x y z
N MET A 1 -18.33 -19.65 -18.58
CA MET A 1 -17.17 -19.53 -19.50
C MET A 1 -15.96 -19.15 -18.66
N GLU A 2 -15.34 -20.16 -18.02
CA GLU A 2 -14.15 -19.96 -17.21
C GLU A 2 -12.95 -20.14 -18.12
N GLN A 3 -12.37 -19.03 -18.60
CA GLN A 3 -11.15 -19.08 -19.39
C GLN A 3 -10.03 -19.60 -18.48
N SER A 4 -9.62 -20.85 -18.68
CA SER A 4 -8.49 -21.45 -17.97
C SER A 4 -7.21 -20.70 -18.33
N ILE A 5 -6.81 -19.78 -17.45
CA ILE A 5 -5.60 -18.99 -17.59
C ILE A 5 -4.42 -19.95 -17.76
N PRO A 6 -3.63 -19.86 -18.85
CA PRO A 6 -2.55 -20.80 -19.09
C PRO A 6 -1.53 -20.72 -17.94
N ARG A 7 -1.12 -21.86 -17.37
CA ARG A 7 -0.26 -21.95 -16.16
C ARG A 7 0.96 -21.03 -16.18
N LYS A 8 1.58 -20.80 -17.34
CA LYS A 8 2.70 -19.84 -17.50
C LYS A 8 2.34 -18.39 -17.14
N LYS A 9 1.12 -17.94 -17.46
CA LYS A 9 0.63 -16.61 -17.06
C LYS A 9 0.35 -16.54 -15.57
N MET A 10 -0.05 -17.66 -14.95
CA MET A 10 -0.24 -17.74 -13.49
C MET A 10 1.09 -17.58 -12.75
N TYR A 11 2.13 -18.32 -13.15
CA TYR A 11 3.47 -18.18 -12.56
C TYR A 11 4.05 -16.77 -12.76
N LEU A 12 3.83 -16.14 -13.92
CA LEU A 12 4.26 -14.75 -14.15
C LEU A 12 3.52 -13.76 -13.24
N ALA A 13 2.22 -13.98 -13.00
CA ALA A 13 1.44 -13.17 -12.06
C ALA A 13 1.96 -13.34 -10.63
N ASP A 14 2.22 -14.57 -10.19
CA ASP A 14 2.73 -14.85 -8.84
C ASP A 14 4.12 -14.23 -8.62
N ILE A 15 5.03 -14.35 -9.58
CA ILE A 15 6.36 -13.70 -9.51
C ILE A 15 6.21 -12.18 -9.48
N SER A 16 5.32 -11.62 -10.30
CA SER A 16 5.07 -10.18 -10.30
C SER A 16 4.53 -9.69 -8.95
N LEU A 17 3.63 -10.44 -8.32
CA LEU A 17 3.11 -10.14 -6.98
C LEU A 17 4.20 -10.22 -5.91
N LEU A 18 5.08 -11.23 -5.99
CA LEU A 18 6.24 -11.33 -5.10
C LEU A 18 7.18 -10.14 -5.23
N LEU A 19 7.51 -9.73 -6.46
CA LEU A 19 8.34 -8.56 -6.70
C LEU A 19 7.70 -7.29 -6.12
N VAL A 20 6.41 -7.08 -6.38
CA VAL A 20 5.68 -5.95 -5.80
C VAL A 20 5.73 -5.97 -4.28
N ALA A 21 5.56 -7.14 -3.64
CA ALA A 21 5.65 -7.28 -2.20
C ALA A 21 7.04 -6.93 -1.66
N ILE A 22 8.11 -7.35 -2.35
CA ILE A 22 9.51 -7.03 -1.97
C ILE A 22 9.75 -5.52 -2.07
N PHE A 23 9.39 -4.90 -3.20
CA PHE A 23 9.56 -3.45 -3.40
C PHE A 23 8.75 -2.64 -2.38
N TRP A 24 7.53 -3.09 -2.09
CA TRP A 24 6.66 -2.44 -1.13
C TRP A 24 7.17 -2.57 0.31
N GLY A 25 7.63 -3.76 0.73
CA GLY A 25 8.22 -3.96 2.06
C GLY A 25 9.52 -3.17 2.24
N SER A 26 10.40 -3.20 1.23
CA SER A 26 11.67 -2.48 1.24
C SER A 26 11.50 -0.95 1.34
N ASN A 27 10.40 -0.42 0.79
CA ASN A 27 10.10 1.02 0.86
C ASN A 27 10.02 1.53 2.31
N PHE A 28 9.52 0.74 3.28
CA PHE A 28 9.46 1.18 4.67
C PHE A 28 10.85 1.35 5.30
N VAL A 29 11.79 0.45 4.97
CA VAL A 29 13.17 0.52 5.46
C VAL A 29 13.89 1.71 4.84
N ILE A 30 13.79 1.88 3.51
CA ILE A 30 14.37 3.02 2.80
C ILE A 30 13.79 4.34 3.31
N MET A 31 12.47 4.40 3.51
CA MET A 31 11.80 5.59 4.05
C MET A 31 12.30 5.90 5.47
N LYS A 32 12.44 4.91 6.35
CA LYS A 32 12.96 5.13 7.71
C LYS A 32 14.38 5.69 7.68
N ASN A 33 15.27 5.12 6.86
CA ASN A 33 16.64 5.62 6.69
C ASN A 33 16.66 7.04 6.12
N ALA A 34 15.79 7.36 5.16
CA ALA A 34 15.69 8.71 4.62
C ALA A 34 15.19 9.72 5.67
N LEU A 35 14.27 9.32 6.54
CA LEU A 35 13.75 10.16 7.62
C LEU A 35 14.77 10.50 8.71
N GLU A 36 15.91 9.80 8.77
CA GLU A 36 17.02 10.18 9.65
C GLU A 36 17.78 11.40 9.11
N LEU A 37 17.69 11.67 7.81
CA LEU A 37 18.39 12.75 7.12
C LEU A 37 17.49 13.94 6.80
N ILE A 38 16.21 13.70 6.55
CA ILE A 38 15.24 14.72 6.11
C ILE A 38 13.89 14.60 6.83
N THR A 39 13.16 15.72 6.92
CA THR A 39 11.85 15.74 7.56
C THR A 39 10.78 15.02 6.71
N PRO A 40 9.70 14.49 7.33
CA PRO A 40 8.63 13.78 6.62
C PRO A 40 8.03 14.55 5.45
N PHE A 41 7.78 15.85 5.64
CA PHE A 41 7.17 16.68 4.61
C PHE A 41 8.11 16.91 3.42
N VAL A 42 9.42 17.01 3.65
CA VAL A 42 10.41 17.11 2.57
C VAL A 42 10.51 15.80 1.82
N TYR A 43 10.53 14.65 2.52
CA TYR A 43 10.51 13.33 1.89
C TYR A 43 9.25 13.14 1.03
N LEU A 44 8.06 13.46 1.56
CA LEU A 44 6.81 13.40 0.80
C LEU A 44 6.82 14.34 -0.39
N GLY A 45 7.23 15.60 -0.19
CA GLY A 45 7.30 16.59 -1.25
C GLY A 45 8.16 16.10 -2.42
N LEU A 46 9.38 15.64 -2.13
CA LEU A 46 10.28 15.12 -3.15
C LEU A 46 9.70 13.90 -3.87
N ARG A 47 9.11 12.95 -3.12
CA ARG A 47 8.47 11.75 -3.68
C ARG A 47 7.31 12.09 -4.60
N PHE A 48 6.37 12.93 -4.16
CA PHE A 48 5.18 13.28 -4.94
C PHE A 48 5.51 14.21 -6.11
N THR A 49 6.46 15.13 -5.97
CA THR A 49 6.93 15.98 -7.06
C THR A 49 7.61 15.16 -8.15
N LEU A 50 8.51 14.23 -7.79
CA LEU A 50 9.14 13.33 -8.77
C LEU A 50 8.09 12.45 -9.46
N ALA A 51 7.16 11.87 -8.70
CA ALA A 51 6.08 11.06 -9.28
C ALA A 51 5.21 11.89 -10.24
N ALA A 52 4.86 13.11 -9.86
CA ALA A 52 4.07 14.02 -10.71
C ALA A 52 4.82 14.38 -12.00
N LEU A 53 6.11 14.72 -11.93
CA LEU A 53 6.93 15.03 -13.11
C LEU A 53 7.01 13.84 -14.07
N ILE A 54 7.26 12.63 -13.55
CA ILE A 54 7.31 11.41 -14.37
C ILE A 54 5.96 11.16 -15.05
N LEU A 55 4.84 11.28 -14.32
CA LEU A 55 3.51 11.09 -14.88
C LEU A 55 3.17 12.14 -15.94
N VAL A 56 3.53 13.41 -15.70
CA VAL A 56 3.33 14.50 -16.66
C VAL A 56 4.12 14.24 -17.94
N VAL A 57 5.39 13.82 -17.86
CA VAL A 57 6.22 13.50 -19.03
C VAL A 57 5.66 12.31 -19.81
N LEU A 58 5.29 11.23 -19.12
CA LEU A 58 4.84 10.00 -19.74
C LEU A 58 3.44 10.15 -20.38
N PHE A 59 2.56 10.93 -19.76
CA PHE A 59 1.18 11.11 -20.19
C PHE A 59 0.86 12.52 -20.73
N TRP A 60 1.87 13.30 -21.11
CA TRP A 60 1.72 14.69 -21.58
C TRP A 60 0.65 14.84 -22.67
N LYS A 61 0.59 13.89 -23.61
CA LYS A 61 -0.39 13.89 -24.70
C LYS A 61 -1.84 13.68 -24.22
N LYS A 62 -2.03 12.88 -23.16
CA LYS A 62 -3.36 12.61 -22.57
C LYS A 62 -3.80 13.71 -21.61
N MET A 63 -2.86 14.40 -20.95
CA MET A 63 -3.18 15.56 -20.10
C MET A 63 -3.83 16.72 -20.85
N ARG A 64 -3.61 16.83 -22.17
CA ARG A 64 -4.28 17.84 -23.01
C ARG A 64 -5.79 17.63 -23.16
N LEU A 65 -6.30 16.44 -22.84
CA LEU A 65 -7.73 16.10 -22.89
C LEU A 65 -8.40 16.18 -21.51
N THR A 66 -7.65 16.54 -20.47
CA THR A 66 -8.14 16.59 -19.09
C THR A 66 -9.06 17.78 -18.88
N THR A 67 -10.26 17.53 -18.36
CA THR A 67 -11.25 18.57 -18.07
C THR A 67 -10.99 19.21 -16.70
N ARG A 68 -11.46 20.45 -16.47
CA ARG A 68 -11.39 21.10 -15.14
C ARG A 68 -12.01 20.25 -14.01
N ARG A 69 -13.05 19.47 -14.33
CA ARG A 69 -13.67 18.53 -13.38
C ARG A 69 -12.72 17.42 -12.96
N ASP A 70 -11.97 16.85 -13.91
CA ASP A 70 -10.99 15.80 -13.66
C ASP A 70 -9.82 16.31 -12.81
N LEU A 71 -9.42 17.57 -13.01
CA LEU A 71 -8.44 18.24 -12.16
C LEU A 71 -8.97 18.43 -10.74
N LEU A 72 -10.23 18.82 -10.56
CA LEU A 72 -10.84 19.01 -9.24
C LEU A 72 -10.98 17.69 -8.48
N THR A 73 -11.51 16.65 -9.12
CA THR A 73 -11.66 15.32 -8.51
C THR A 73 -10.29 14.67 -8.26
N GLY A 74 -9.36 14.79 -9.21
CA GLY A 74 -7.99 14.34 -9.06
C GLY A 74 -7.25 15.06 -7.92
N SER A 75 -7.47 16.37 -7.75
CA SER A 75 -6.89 17.13 -6.63
C SER A 75 -7.47 16.70 -5.29
N LEU A 76 -8.78 16.43 -5.22
CA LEU A 76 -9.43 15.95 -4.00
C LEU A 76 -8.90 14.57 -3.58
N VAL A 77 -8.83 13.62 -4.52
CA VAL A 77 -8.27 12.29 -4.27
C VAL A 77 -6.79 12.39 -3.91
N GLY A 78 -6.04 13.24 -4.62
CA GLY A 78 -4.63 13.52 -4.36
C GLY A 78 -4.40 14.09 -2.96
N PHE A 79 -5.29 14.97 -2.48
CA PHE A 79 -5.23 15.50 -1.12
C PHE A 79 -5.42 14.40 -0.07
N PHE A 80 -6.44 13.55 -0.20
CA PHE A 80 -6.64 12.41 0.71
C PHE A 80 -5.47 11.44 0.67
N LEU A 81 -4.91 11.20 -0.52
CA LEU A 81 -3.73 10.36 -0.70
C LEU A 81 -2.52 10.97 0.02
N PHE A 82 -2.26 12.26 -0.18
CA PHE A 82 -1.17 12.98 0.49
C PHE A 82 -1.33 12.96 2.01
N ALA A 83 -2.55 13.21 2.51
CA ALA A 83 -2.84 13.16 3.94
C ALA A 83 -2.59 11.74 4.51
N GLY A 84 -3.06 10.70 3.82
CA GLY A 84 -2.83 9.30 4.19
C GLY A 84 -1.33 8.95 4.25
N PHE A 85 -0.57 9.31 3.22
CA PHE A 85 0.89 9.13 3.22
C PHE A 85 1.56 9.99 4.30
N GLY A 86 1.07 11.19 4.58
CA GLY A 86 1.59 12.07 5.62
C GLY A 86 1.45 11.42 7.00
N PHE A 87 0.25 10.95 7.34
CA PHE A 87 0.03 10.20 8.59
C PHE A 87 0.86 8.92 8.64
N GLN A 88 1.00 8.21 7.52
CA GLN A 88 1.81 6.98 7.47
C GLN A 88 3.30 7.28 7.72
N THR A 89 3.87 8.30 7.07
CA THR A 89 5.28 8.65 7.20
C THR A 89 5.59 9.29 8.55
N ILE A 90 4.70 10.12 9.09
CA ILE A 90 4.81 10.64 10.46
C ILE A 90 4.71 9.47 11.45
N GLY A 91 3.77 8.55 11.27
CA GLY A 91 3.66 7.33 12.08
C GLY A 91 4.95 6.51 12.09
N LEU A 92 5.62 6.40 10.94
CA LEU A 92 6.91 5.71 10.81
C LEU A 92 8.03 6.38 11.62
N LEU A 93 7.97 7.67 11.93
CA LEU A 93 8.94 8.30 12.85
C LEU A 93 8.90 7.65 14.23
N PHE A 94 7.68 7.39 14.73
CA PHE A 94 7.44 6.89 16.08
C PHE A 94 7.48 5.37 16.22
N THR A 95 7.61 4.63 15.10
CA THR A 95 7.58 3.16 15.12
C THR A 95 8.67 2.55 14.22
N THR A 96 8.75 1.21 14.21
CA THR A 96 9.67 0.46 13.35
C THR A 96 9.06 0.21 11.97
N PRO A 97 9.89 0.07 10.90
CA PRO A 97 9.42 -0.33 9.58
C PRO A 97 8.51 -1.58 9.60
N GLY A 98 8.86 -2.58 10.41
CA GLY A 98 8.08 -3.80 10.59
C GLY A 98 6.69 -3.55 11.16
N LYS A 99 6.58 -2.77 12.25
CA LYS A 99 5.30 -2.38 12.86
C LYS A 99 4.45 -1.51 11.92
N SER A 100 5.03 -0.54 11.22
CA SER A 100 4.31 0.25 10.22
C SER A 100 3.79 -0.59 9.05
N GLY A 101 4.62 -1.52 8.55
CA GLY A 101 4.25 -2.46 7.50
C GLY A 101 3.12 -3.37 7.93
N PHE A 102 3.15 -3.87 9.18
CA PHE A 102 2.08 -4.67 9.76
C PHE A 102 0.75 -3.91 9.84
N ILE A 103 0.74 -2.71 10.42
CA ILE A 103 -0.48 -1.88 10.52
C ILE A 103 -1.06 -1.61 9.14
N THR A 104 -0.21 -1.30 8.16
CA THR A 104 -0.65 -1.08 6.78
C THR A 104 -1.21 -2.37 6.18
N GLY A 105 -0.57 -3.52 6.41
CA GLY A 105 -1.01 -4.84 5.96
C GLY A 105 -2.34 -5.28 6.57
N THR A 106 -2.64 -4.92 7.83
CA THR A 106 -3.94 -5.18 8.46
C THR A 106 -5.10 -4.55 7.67
N SER A 107 -4.84 -3.47 6.91
CA SER A 107 -5.84 -2.86 6.03
C SER A 107 -6.42 -3.86 5.01
N VAL A 108 -5.65 -4.88 4.57
CA VAL A 108 -6.13 -5.92 3.64
C VAL A 108 -7.29 -6.73 4.23
N VAL A 109 -7.34 -6.87 5.55
CA VAL A 109 -8.43 -7.54 6.29
C VAL A 109 -9.59 -6.59 6.50
N ILE A 110 -9.30 -5.33 6.80
CA ILE A 110 -10.31 -4.30 7.08
C ILE A 110 -11.09 -3.94 5.81
N VAL A 111 -10.45 -3.89 4.65
CA VAL A 111 -11.07 -3.50 3.37
C VAL A 111 -12.30 -4.35 3.00
N PRO A 112 -12.27 -5.69 2.94
CA PRO A 112 -13.45 -6.49 2.62
C PRO A 112 -14.56 -6.35 3.67
N PHE A 113 -14.21 -6.13 4.94
CA PHE A 113 -15.19 -5.89 6.01
C PHE A 113 -15.88 -4.52 5.85
N LEU A 114 -15.11 -3.45 5.58
CA LEU A 114 -15.66 -2.13 5.26
C LEU A 114 -16.48 -2.16 3.98
N PHE A 115 -16.03 -2.90 2.97
CA PHE A 115 -16.77 -3.10 1.72
C PHE A 115 -18.13 -3.75 1.98
N PHE A 116 -18.16 -4.82 2.78
CA PHE A 116 -19.41 -5.45 3.23
C PHE A 116 -20.32 -4.46 3.97
N LEU A 117 -19.76 -3.66 4.89
CA LEU A 117 -20.55 -2.69 5.66
C LEU A 117 -21.19 -1.61 4.76
N ILE A 118 -20.46 -1.13 3.76
CA ILE A 118 -20.92 -0.06 2.85
C ILE A 118 -21.90 -0.62 1.80
N THR A 119 -21.57 -1.74 1.18
CA THR A 119 -22.36 -2.27 0.05
C THR A 119 -23.46 -3.25 0.49
N ARG A 120 -23.42 -3.75 1.73
CA ARG A 120 -24.27 -4.83 2.26
C ARG A 120 -24.26 -6.12 1.42
N ILE A 121 -23.30 -6.27 0.50
CA ILE A 121 -23.13 -7.47 -0.34
C ILE A 121 -22.14 -8.40 0.35
N TYR A 122 -22.62 -9.59 0.74
CA TYR A 122 -21.81 -10.57 1.48
C TYR A 122 -20.62 -11.06 0.63
N PRO A 123 -19.36 -10.83 1.04
CA PRO A 123 -18.17 -11.12 0.22
C PRO A 123 -17.83 -12.63 0.07
N GLY A 124 -18.73 -13.52 0.48
CA GLY A 124 -18.55 -14.97 0.38
C GLY A 124 -17.55 -15.54 1.38
N TRP A 125 -17.65 -16.85 1.66
CA TRP A 125 -16.85 -17.52 2.68
C TRP A 125 -15.34 -17.54 2.38
N GLY A 126 -14.95 -17.52 1.10
CA GLY A 126 -13.54 -17.51 0.68
C GLY A 126 -12.81 -16.22 1.04
N SER A 127 -13.46 -15.05 0.87
CA SER A 127 -12.87 -13.76 1.25
C SER A 127 -12.75 -13.63 2.78
N LEU A 128 -13.74 -14.16 3.51
CA LEU A 128 -13.72 -14.19 4.97
C LEU A 128 -12.59 -15.08 5.51
N ALA A 129 -12.46 -16.30 4.99
CA ALA A 129 -11.41 -17.24 5.38
C ALA A 129 -10.02 -16.71 5.02
N GLY A 130 -9.86 -16.12 3.82
CA GLY A 130 -8.62 -15.46 3.42
C GLY A 130 -8.26 -14.26 4.30
N GLY A 131 -9.25 -13.46 4.70
CA GLY A 131 -9.08 -12.35 5.62
C GLY A 131 -8.62 -12.81 7.00
N VAL A 132 -9.25 -13.85 7.57
CA VAL A 132 -8.84 -14.42 8.87
C VAL A 132 -7.42 -15.01 8.79
N LEU A 133 -7.11 -15.75 7.74
CA LEU A 133 -5.79 -16.34 7.55
C LEU A 133 -4.70 -15.27 7.35
N ALA A 134 -4.98 -14.21 6.60
CA ALA A 134 -4.08 -13.07 6.42
C ALA A 134 -3.88 -12.30 7.74
N THR A 135 -4.94 -12.15 8.54
CA THR A 135 -4.85 -11.54 9.88
C THR A 135 -3.95 -12.37 10.80
N ALA A 136 -4.13 -13.69 10.81
CA ALA A 136 -3.33 -14.61 11.61
C ALA A 136 -1.86 -14.56 11.17
N GLY A 137 -1.59 -14.62 9.85
CA GLY A 137 -0.23 -14.51 9.31
C GLY A 137 0.45 -13.18 9.64
N LEU A 138 -0.29 -12.07 9.51
CA LEU A 138 0.19 -10.75 9.93
C LEU A 138 0.46 -10.73 11.45
N PHE A 139 -0.42 -11.30 12.26
CA PHE A 139 -0.26 -11.34 13.72
C PHE A 139 1.01 -12.09 14.12
N PHE A 140 1.29 -13.25 13.52
CA PHE A 140 2.54 -13.99 13.75
C PHE A 140 3.78 -13.21 13.31
N LEU A 141 3.70 -12.47 12.20
CA LEU A 141 4.81 -11.63 11.73
C LEU A 141 5.12 -10.50 12.74
N SER A 142 4.09 -9.87 13.32
CA SER A 142 4.22 -8.76 14.26
C SER A 142 4.52 -9.21 15.70
N ALA A 143 3.98 -10.37 16.11
CA ALA A 143 4.23 -10.97 17.42
C ALA A 143 5.72 -11.28 17.61
N ASN A 144 6.44 -11.62 16.56
CA ASN A 144 7.90 -11.83 16.61
C ASN A 144 8.69 -10.53 16.90
N GLU A 145 8.20 -9.36 16.49
CA GLU A 145 8.81 -8.07 16.85
C GLU A 145 8.35 -7.55 18.22
N ALA A 146 7.15 -7.91 18.68
CA ALA A 146 6.59 -7.45 19.96
C ALA A 146 7.01 -8.32 21.15
N PHE A 147 7.09 -9.64 20.96
CA PHE A 147 7.70 -10.58 21.90
C PHE A 147 9.09 -10.90 21.38
N GLY A 148 10.06 -10.08 21.76
CA GLY A 148 11.46 -10.32 21.43
C GLY A 148 11.91 -11.69 21.94
N PHE A 149 11.80 -12.71 21.10
CA PHE A 149 12.68 -13.85 21.14
C PHE A 149 14.04 -13.36 20.66
N LYS A 150 14.74 -12.66 21.56
CA LYS A 150 16.21 -12.64 21.61
C LYS A 150 16.65 -14.08 21.89
N TYR A 151 16.70 -14.91 20.86
CA TYR A 151 17.65 -16.01 20.88
C TYR A 151 18.96 -15.46 20.32
N GLY A 152 19.90 -15.19 21.23
CA GLY A 152 21.35 -15.10 20.98
C GLY A 152 21.80 -14.11 19.93
#